data_AF-A0A6P3Y8M6-F1
#
_entry.id   AF-A0A6P3Y8M6-F1
#
_cell.length_a   1.000
_cell.length_b   1.000
_cell.length_c   1.000
_cell.angle_alpha   90.00
_cell.angle_beta   90.00
_cell.angle_gamma   90.00
#
_symmetry.space_group_name_H-M   'P 1'
#
loop_
_entity.id
_entity.type
_entity.pdbx_description
1 polymer ?
#
loop_
_entity_poly.entity_id
_entity_poly.type
_entity_poly.pdbx_seq_one_letter_code
_entity_poly.pdbx_strand_id
1 'polypeptide(L)'
;MEEGASSRGDAPGDASYVARFRRSCRNRRSHDEVAELAAELQRAYAAKELRAQLEEKQCRRQAELMQERECAELARRQREASEEEDLRRRADILRRSEEYKRQLDEQLTRKEEERRVLAEEAREYRRTLEELDHAQEERERSRALEKKCELVEKTRRERLILEETKEARRQEERLAEERQRRQELEYLKEMDERSEEVKRLQREQIERREGVLLEATRMILDAEARKREREERLFDLVLEEIRCELVIREREQAARRRRMRRELAAGLEEQIVLTEQCKRRFAEEDRAWAEDVMRKIMEDERLARCTAEARRRMRVQYRQDLENLIAQRRRIREQEIAKMEESIREEQRLALLEAECAKEQRRRLLTVHAADIAPFVNRAALTAEERRILDESSKENPDSGNVVDAAGEGNLRTDDEGMRRT
;
A
#
# COMPACT_ATOMS: atom_id res chain seq x y z
N MET A 1 67.13 115.95 83.85
CA MET A 1 67.42 117.22 84.54
C MET A 1 68.02 116.87 85.88
N GLU A 2 69.34 116.71 85.94
CA GLU A 2 70.11 117.11 87.13
C GLU A 2 70.25 118.64 87.02
N GLU A 3 69.78 119.42 87.99
CA GLU A 3 70.51 119.98 89.14
C GLU A 3 71.59 121.05 88.80
N GLY A 4 71.58 122.15 89.59
CA GLY A 4 72.74 123.02 89.85
C GLY A 4 72.86 124.27 88.97
N ALA A 5 72.85 125.54 89.42
CA ALA A 5 73.37 126.28 90.58
C ALA A 5 74.74 126.98 90.36
N SER A 6 74.73 128.31 90.58
CA SER A 6 75.64 129.08 91.47
C SER A 6 76.88 129.86 90.94
N SER A 7 76.84 131.20 91.16
CA SER A 7 77.86 132.11 91.78
C SER A 7 79.22 132.39 91.07
N ARG A 8 80.02 133.45 91.33
CA ARG A 8 80.15 134.50 92.38
C ARG A 8 81.24 135.55 91.98
N GLY A 9 81.11 136.81 92.48
CA GLY A 9 82.13 137.83 92.92
C GLY A 9 83.33 138.22 92.05
N ASP A 10 84.10 139.30 92.28
CA ASP A 10 84.03 140.53 93.11
C ASP A 10 85.39 141.28 92.91
N ALA A 11 85.40 142.63 92.76
CA ALA A 11 86.40 143.69 93.11
C ALA A 11 87.95 143.36 93.12
N PRO A 12 88.91 144.15 93.69
CA PRO A 12 89.02 145.56 94.14
C PRO A 12 90.23 146.32 93.50
N GLY A 13 90.30 147.67 93.49
CA GLY A 13 90.94 148.55 94.50
C GLY A 13 92.49 148.59 94.35
N ASP A 14 93.25 149.65 94.60
CA ASP A 14 93.08 151.04 94.99
C ASP A 14 94.52 151.64 95.03
N ALA A 15 94.64 152.97 95.10
CA ALA A 15 95.72 153.71 95.79
C ALA A 15 97.19 153.55 95.29
N SER A 16 98.10 154.51 95.39
CA SER A 16 98.13 155.89 95.87
C SER A 16 99.58 156.37 95.72
N TYR A 17 99.77 157.69 95.78
CA TYR A 17 100.86 158.35 96.52
C TYR A 17 102.32 158.08 96.08
N VAL A 18 103.29 159.00 96.16
CA VAL A 18 103.36 160.44 96.35
C VAL A 18 104.84 160.76 96.32
N ALA A 19 105.10 161.96 95.84
CA ALA A 19 106.06 162.93 96.34
C ALA A 19 107.47 162.49 96.78
N ARG A 20 108.38 163.35 96.31
CA ARG A 20 109.43 164.03 97.09
C ARG A 20 110.32 163.12 97.94
N PHE A 21 111.62 163.35 97.84
CA PHE A 21 112.35 164.08 98.88
C PHE A 21 113.76 164.36 98.36
N ARG A 22 114.27 165.58 98.62
CA ARG A 22 115.31 165.91 99.63
C ARG A 22 116.61 165.15 99.39
N ARG A 23 117.78 165.73 99.62
CA ARG A 23 118.30 167.04 100.06
C ARG A 23 119.82 166.89 99.83
N SER A 24 120.55 167.99 100.01
CA SER A 24 121.99 168.03 100.34
C SER A 24 122.87 167.92 99.09
N CYS A 25 123.86 168.79 98.82
CA CYS A 25 124.48 169.80 99.67
C CYS A 25 125.32 170.79 98.83
N ARG A 26 125.42 172.02 99.34
CA ARG A 26 126.61 172.91 99.35
C ARG A 26 127.44 173.08 98.07
N ASN A 27 127.30 174.23 97.41
CA ASN A 27 128.39 175.19 97.19
C ASN A 27 127.79 176.57 96.90
N ARG A 28 128.33 177.60 97.54
CA ARG A 28 127.80 178.96 97.56
C ARG A 28 128.03 179.64 96.19
N ARG A 29 127.02 179.67 95.31
CA ARG A 29 126.56 180.83 94.48
C ARG A 29 125.78 180.46 93.19
N SER A 30 125.95 179.30 92.60
CA SER A 30 125.37 178.93 91.28
C SER A 30 123.93 178.40 91.32
N HIS A 31 123.12 178.89 92.25
CA HIS A 31 121.79 178.33 92.53
C HIS A 31 120.72 178.58 91.45
N ASP A 32 121.01 179.43 90.45
CA ASP A 32 120.03 179.84 89.45
C ASP A 32 119.98 178.91 88.21
N GLU A 33 121.09 178.27 87.82
CA GLU A 33 121.09 177.29 86.71
C GLU A 33 120.40 175.96 87.09
N VAL A 34 120.47 175.56 88.37
CA VAL A 34 119.90 174.30 88.83
C VAL A 34 118.37 174.33 88.81
N ALA A 35 117.78 175.52 88.95
CA ALA A 35 116.33 175.67 88.87
C ALA A 35 115.83 175.50 87.43
N GLU A 36 116.56 175.98 86.42
CA GLU A 36 116.21 175.79 85.01
C GLU A 36 116.23 174.31 84.63
N LEU A 37 117.22 173.57 85.11
CA LEU A 37 117.34 172.13 84.90
C LEU A 37 116.17 171.36 85.54
N ALA A 38 115.65 171.83 86.67
CA ALA A 38 114.47 171.23 87.29
C ALA A 38 113.18 171.42 86.44
N ALA A 39 113.05 172.55 85.75
CA ALA A 39 111.92 172.80 84.85
C ALA A 39 112.01 171.94 83.58
N GLU A 40 113.21 171.74 83.04
CA GLU A 40 113.43 170.80 81.94
C GLU A 40 113.08 169.36 82.34
N LEU A 41 113.44 168.95 83.56
CA LEU A 41 113.09 167.62 84.05
C LEU A 41 111.58 167.42 84.13
N GLN A 42 110.81 168.43 84.55
CA GLN A 42 109.35 168.29 84.57
C GLN A 42 108.74 168.13 83.17
N ARG A 43 109.29 168.81 82.15
CA ARG A 43 108.87 168.59 80.75
C ARG A 43 109.19 167.18 80.27
N ALA A 44 110.35 166.65 80.65
CA ALA A 44 110.72 165.27 80.35
C ALA A 44 109.74 164.25 81.01
N TYR A 45 109.27 164.53 82.22
CA TYR A 45 108.28 163.67 82.89
C TYR A 45 106.91 163.68 82.21
N ALA A 46 106.44 164.84 81.75
CA ALA A 46 105.19 164.92 80.98
C ALA A 46 105.30 164.17 79.63
N ALA A 47 106.45 164.27 78.96
CA ALA A 47 106.72 163.50 77.74
C ALA A 47 106.74 161.98 77.99
N LYS A 48 107.16 161.54 79.19
CA LYS A 48 107.14 160.12 79.59
C LYS A 48 105.71 159.59 79.73
N GLU A 49 104.79 160.36 80.30
CA GLU A 49 103.39 159.92 80.48
C GLU A 49 102.62 159.80 79.17
N LEU A 50 102.82 160.74 78.24
CA LEU A 50 102.24 160.65 76.90
C LEU A 50 102.70 159.40 76.14
N ARG A 51 103.97 159.00 76.35
CA ARG A 51 104.52 157.76 75.79
C ARG A 51 103.83 156.53 76.36
N ALA A 52 103.58 156.50 77.68
CA ALA A 52 102.87 155.40 78.33
C ALA A 52 101.41 155.26 77.83
N GLN A 53 100.72 156.36 77.54
CA GLN A 53 99.35 156.31 77.01
C GLN A 53 99.27 155.74 75.58
N LEU A 54 100.31 155.98 74.76
CA LEU A 54 100.39 155.37 73.43
C LEU A 54 100.62 153.85 73.51
N GLU A 55 101.45 153.41 74.46
CA GLU A 55 101.70 151.98 74.72
C GLU A 55 100.42 151.27 75.19
N GLU A 56 99.64 151.88 76.08
CA GLU A 56 98.40 151.29 76.58
C GLU A 56 97.36 151.06 75.46
N LYS A 57 97.25 152.01 74.51
CA LYS A 57 96.38 151.85 73.33
C LYS A 57 96.85 150.72 72.41
N GLN A 58 98.15 150.50 72.28
CA GLN A 58 98.68 149.37 71.50
C GLN A 58 98.39 148.03 72.18
N CYS A 59 98.52 147.96 73.51
CA CYS A 59 98.18 146.76 74.27
C CYS A 59 96.70 146.36 74.12
N ARG A 60 95.78 147.33 74.13
CA ARG A 60 94.33 147.03 73.96
C ARG A 60 94.00 146.41 72.61
N ARG A 61 94.58 146.94 71.51
CA ARG A 61 94.39 146.35 70.17
C ARG A 61 94.91 144.92 70.07
N GLN A 62 96.00 144.62 70.78
CA GLN A 62 96.54 143.25 70.84
C GLN A 62 95.63 142.32 71.64
N ALA A 63 95.00 142.79 72.70
CA ALA A 63 94.06 141.99 73.50
C ALA A 63 92.78 141.63 72.71
N GLU A 64 92.22 142.57 71.94
CA GLU A 64 91.04 142.32 71.09
C GLU A 64 91.33 141.26 70.01
N LEU A 65 92.51 141.36 69.36
CA LEU A 65 92.98 140.36 68.40
C LEU A 65 93.14 138.96 69.01
N MET A 66 93.50 138.86 70.29
CA MET A 66 93.58 137.57 70.99
C MET A 66 92.19 137.00 71.27
N GLN A 67 91.24 137.82 71.68
CA GLN A 67 89.85 137.38 71.92
C GLN A 67 89.16 136.90 70.64
N GLU A 68 89.38 137.57 69.50
CA GLU A 68 88.87 137.12 68.20
C GLU A 68 89.45 135.75 67.80
N ARG A 69 90.74 135.51 68.09
CA ARG A 69 91.39 134.21 67.86
C ARG A 69 90.78 133.12 68.74
N GLU A 70 90.56 133.38 70.01
CA GLU A 70 89.97 132.42 70.95
C GLU A 70 88.53 132.04 70.55
N CYS A 71 87.72 133.01 70.14
CA CYS A 71 86.37 132.78 69.63
C CYS A 71 86.37 131.95 68.33
N ALA A 72 87.31 132.23 67.42
CA ALA A 72 87.46 131.45 66.18
C ALA A 72 87.92 130.01 66.44
N GLU A 73 88.79 129.80 67.43
CA GLU A 73 89.20 128.46 67.85
C GLU A 73 88.06 127.64 68.45
N LEU A 74 87.23 128.26 69.30
CA LEU A 74 86.06 127.59 69.88
C LEU A 74 85.04 127.16 68.82
N ALA A 75 84.79 128.01 67.82
CA ALA A 75 83.90 127.69 66.71
C ALA A 75 84.44 126.56 65.81
N ARG A 76 85.77 126.46 65.65
CA ARG A 76 86.39 125.32 64.95
C ARG A 76 86.22 124.02 65.72
N ARG A 77 86.48 124.01 67.03
CA ARG A 77 86.36 122.83 67.88
C ARG A 77 84.94 122.25 67.89
N GLN A 78 83.92 123.09 67.84
CA GLN A 78 82.52 122.61 67.79
C GLN A 78 82.16 121.96 66.45
N ARG A 79 82.69 122.47 65.33
CA ARG A 79 82.49 121.85 64.01
C ARG A 79 83.19 120.50 63.95
N GLU A 80 84.44 120.44 64.40
CA GLU A 80 85.22 119.20 64.49
C GLU A 80 84.49 118.14 65.32
N ALA A 81 83.93 118.50 66.48
CA ALA A 81 83.16 117.58 67.32
C ALA A 81 81.91 117.01 66.60
N SER A 82 81.16 117.84 65.86
CA SER A 82 79.99 117.38 65.11
C SER A 82 80.34 116.45 63.94
N GLU A 83 81.44 116.74 63.25
CA GLU A 83 81.96 115.89 62.17
C GLU A 83 82.46 114.55 62.72
N GLU A 84 83.11 114.55 63.88
CA GLU A 84 83.51 113.31 64.57
C GLU A 84 82.32 112.43 64.95
N GLU A 85 81.22 113.00 65.44
CA GLU A 85 80.02 112.23 65.81
C GLU A 85 79.33 111.60 64.59
N ASP A 86 79.25 112.33 63.48
CA ASP A 86 78.70 111.80 62.22
C ASP A 86 79.58 110.71 61.62
N LEU A 87 80.90 110.87 61.71
CA LEU A 87 81.86 109.83 61.32
C LEU A 87 81.70 108.57 62.18
N ARG A 88 81.47 108.71 63.50
CA ARG A 88 81.21 107.57 64.39
C ARG A 88 79.93 106.83 64.01
N ARG A 89 78.82 107.55 63.77
CA ARG A 89 77.55 106.92 63.36
C ARG A 89 77.66 106.19 62.04
N ARG A 90 78.37 106.77 61.06
CA ARG A 90 78.63 106.12 59.76
C ARG A 90 79.51 104.89 59.92
N ALA A 91 80.55 104.96 60.75
CA ALA A 91 81.41 103.82 61.05
C ALA A 91 80.64 102.68 61.71
N ASP A 92 79.72 102.96 62.63
CA ASP A 92 78.91 101.93 63.30
C ASP A 92 77.90 101.27 62.37
N ILE A 93 77.27 102.02 61.46
CA ILE A 93 76.38 101.46 60.43
C ILE A 93 77.16 100.57 59.48
N LEU A 94 78.34 101.02 59.03
CA LEU A 94 79.21 100.22 58.17
C LEU A 94 79.66 98.95 58.87
N ARG A 95 80.10 99.03 60.14
CA ARG A 95 80.46 97.85 60.95
C ARG A 95 79.32 96.85 61.05
N ARG A 96 78.11 97.29 61.41
CA ARG A 96 76.94 96.39 61.49
C ARG A 96 76.57 95.79 60.14
N SER A 97 76.71 96.55 59.05
CA SER A 97 76.47 96.03 57.70
C SER A 97 77.52 95.03 57.25
N GLU A 98 78.79 95.22 57.64
CA GLU A 98 79.90 94.31 57.37
C GLU A 98 79.78 93.04 58.22
N GLU A 99 79.41 93.16 59.49
CA GLU A 99 79.11 92.03 60.38
C GLU A 99 77.95 91.19 59.83
N TYR A 100 76.87 91.83 59.38
CA TYR A 100 75.75 91.14 58.76
C TYR A 100 76.14 90.46 57.44
N LYS A 101 76.94 91.14 56.59
CA LYS A 101 77.49 90.52 55.36
C LYS A 101 78.38 89.33 55.68
N ARG A 102 79.28 89.45 56.65
CA ARG A 102 80.14 88.34 57.09
C ARG A 102 79.32 87.16 57.61
N GLN A 103 78.27 87.40 58.40
CA GLN A 103 77.38 86.35 58.87
C GLN A 103 76.62 85.66 57.72
N LEU A 104 76.21 86.42 56.71
CA LEU A 104 75.55 85.87 55.52
C LEU A 104 76.52 85.04 54.67
N ASP A 105 77.73 85.55 54.47
CA ASP A 105 78.80 84.85 53.75
C ASP A 105 79.20 83.57 54.49
N GLU A 106 79.31 83.60 55.83
CA GLU A 106 79.54 82.42 56.66
C GLU A 106 78.39 81.39 56.57
N GLN A 107 77.14 81.83 56.47
CA GLN A 107 76.01 80.93 56.26
C GLN A 107 76.04 80.30 54.86
N LEU A 108 76.44 81.07 53.85
CA LEU A 108 76.61 80.55 52.48
C LEU A 108 77.77 79.57 52.39
N THR A 109 78.93 79.87 52.97
CA THR A 109 80.08 78.95 52.97
C THR A 109 79.76 77.67 53.73
N ARG A 110 79.10 77.74 54.90
CA ARG A 110 78.63 76.55 55.62
C ARG A 110 77.68 75.70 54.77
N LYS A 111 76.73 76.33 54.06
CA LYS A 111 75.81 75.61 53.16
C LYS A 111 76.49 75.02 51.94
N GLU A 112 77.51 75.69 51.40
CA GLU A 112 78.33 75.17 50.32
C GLU A 112 79.21 74.00 50.76
N GLU A 113 79.82 74.08 51.94
CA GLU A 113 80.58 73.00 52.55
C GLU A 113 79.69 71.80 52.85
N GLU A 114 78.51 72.00 53.45
CA GLU A 114 77.50 70.93 53.63
C GLU A 114 77.14 70.27 52.29
N ARG A 115 76.95 71.05 51.22
CA ARG A 115 76.68 70.52 49.87
C ARG A 115 77.87 69.76 49.29
N ARG A 116 79.11 70.22 49.54
CA ARG A 116 80.33 69.55 49.09
C ARG A 116 80.49 68.21 49.81
N VAL A 117 80.32 68.18 51.13
CA VAL A 117 80.37 66.95 51.94
C VAL A 117 79.29 65.97 51.47
N LEU A 118 78.04 66.41 51.32
CA LEU A 118 76.97 65.55 50.80
C LEU A 118 77.25 65.02 49.39
N ALA A 119 77.88 65.83 48.53
CA ALA A 119 78.26 65.40 47.19
C ALA A 119 79.43 64.41 47.20
N GLU A 120 80.38 64.57 48.12
CA GLU A 120 81.50 63.65 48.33
C GLU A 120 81.00 62.33 48.93
N GLU A 121 80.18 62.37 49.98
CA GLU A 121 79.51 61.19 50.55
C GLU A 121 78.67 60.47 49.50
N ALA A 122 77.93 61.19 48.64
CA ALA A 122 77.18 60.58 47.55
C ALA A 122 78.09 59.93 46.48
N ARG A 123 79.27 60.50 46.22
CA ARG A 123 80.27 59.90 45.32
C ARG A 123 80.91 58.67 45.93
N GLU A 124 81.25 58.71 47.21
CA GLU A 124 81.79 57.56 47.96
C GLU A 124 80.74 56.45 48.09
N TYR A 125 79.49 56.80 48.36
CA TYR A 125 78.38 55.85 48.37
C TYR A 125 78.15 55.21 47.00
N ARG A 126 78.22 55.99 45.91
CA ARG A 126 78.16 55.43 44.55
C ARG A 126 79.35 54.52 44.24
N ARG A 127 80.57 54.90 44.61
CA ARG A 127 81.75 54.05 44.43
C ARG A 127 81.63 52.75 45.21
N THR A 128 81.19 52.80 46.45
CA THR A 128 80.98 51.59 47.26
C THR A 128 79.86 50.72 46.70
N LEU A 129 78.78 51.30 46.17
CA LEU A 129 77.75 50.54 45.44
C LEU A 129 78.31 49.90 44.16
N GLU A 130 79.04 50.65 43.34
CA GLU A 130 79.69 50.13 42.12
C GLU A 130 80.68 49.01 42.45
N GLU A 131 81.45 49.13 43.54
CA GLU A 131 82.35 48.09 44.03
C GLU A 131 81.60 46.86 44.55
N LEU A 132 80.49 47.05 45.26
CA LEU A 132 79.64 45.96 45.73
C LEU A 132 78.96 45.23 44.56
N ASP A 133 78.44 45.97 43.58
CA ASP A 133 77.86 45.44 42.35
C ASP A 133 78.92 44.68 41.56
N HIS A 134 80.11 45.26 41.36
CA HIS A 134 81.20 44.57 40.67
C HIS A 134 81.66 43.32 41.42
N ALA A 135 81.79 43.37 42.75
CA ALA A 135 82.11 42.20 43.56
C ALA A 135 81.00 41.14 43.54
N GLN A 136 79.74 41.54 43.46
CA GLN A 136 78.60 40.64 43.31
C GLN A 136 78.61 39.98 41.93
N GLU A 137 78.80 40.76 40.86
CA GLU A 137 78.93 40.24 39.50
C GLU A 137 80.09 39.24 39.39
N GLU A 138 81.27 39.57 39.92
CA GLU A 138 82.42 38.67 39.89
C GLU A 138 82.19 37.41 40.73
N ARG A 139 81.52 37.51 41.88
CA ARG A 139 81.12 36.34 42.67
C ARG A 139 80.08 35.48 41.94
N GLU A 140 79.10 36.10 41.27
CA GLU A 140 78.09 35.39 40.50
C GLU A 140 78.67 34.73 39.26
N ARG A 141 79.57 35.43 38.55
CA ARG A 141 80.35 34.88 37.42
C ARG A 141 81.21 33.72 37.87
N SER A 142 81.94 33.87 38.99
CA SER A 142 82.77 32.80 39.55
C SER A 142 81.93 31.60 39.96
N ARG A 143 80.83 31.81 40.71
CA ARG A 143 79.90 30.73 41.08
C ARG A 143 79.24 30.07 39.86
N ALA A 144 78.92 30.84 38.82
CA ALA A 144 78.35 30.30 37.59
C ALA A 144 79.38 29.49 36.81
N LEU A 145 80.63 29.93 36.75
CA LEU A 145 81.73 29.18 36.15
C LEU A 145 82.06 27.93 36.96
N GLU A 146 82.14 28.01 38.28
CA GLU A 146 82.32 26.86 39.18
C GLU A 146 81.19 25.85 38.99
N LYS A 147 79.93 26.28 39.03
CA LYS A 147 78.78 25.39 38.76
C LYS A 147 78.83 24.80 37.34
N LYS A 148 79.23 25.56 36.33
CA LYS A 148 79.41 25.04 34.96
C LYS A 148 80.54 24.02 34.90
N CYS A 149 81.69 24.29 35.52
CA CYS A 149 82.81 23.37 35.58
C CYS A 149 82.45 22.11 36.37
N GLU A 150 81.80 22.23 37.53
CA GLU A 150 81.28 21.11 38.30
C GLU A 150 80.28 20.28 37.50
N LEU A 151 79.36 20.92 36.78
CA LEU A 151 78.42 20.22 35.90
C LEU A 151 79.14 19.54 34.75
N VAL A 152 80.14 20.17 34.14
CA VAL A 152 80.96 19.57 33.08
C VAL A 152 81.78 18.40 33.61
N GLU A 153 82.36 18.51 34.80
CA GLU A 153 83.08 17.41 35.44
C GLU A 153 82.16 16.29 35.88
N LYS A 154 81.01 16.59 36.50
CA LYS A 154 79.99 15.61 36.87
C LYS A 154 79.47 14.90 35.62
N THR A 155 79.11 15.64 34.58
CA THR A 155 78.67 15.03 33.31
C THR A 155 79.79 14.26 32.62
N ARG A 156 81.05 14.68 32.71
CA ARG A 156 82.18 13.90 32.17
C ARG A 156 82.41 12.62 32.97
N ARG A 157 82.36 12.67 34.30
CA ARG A 157 82.46 11.50 35.19
C ARG A 157 81.27 10.56 35.00
N GLU A 158 80.06 11.09 34.94
CA GLU A 158 78.83 10.35 34.67
C GLU A 158 78.86 9.74 33.26
N ARG A 159 79.37 10.44 32.25
CA ARG A 159 79.54 9.86 30.91
C ARG A 159 80.56 8.73 30.91
N LEU A 160 81.69 8.88 31.58
CA LEU A 160 82.68 7.81 31.72
C LEU A 160 82.10 6.62 32.48
N ILE A 161 81.42 6.84 33.60
CA ILE A 161 80.72 5.79 34.36
C ILE A 161 79.60 5.18 33.50
N LEU A 162 78.87 5.96 32.72
CA LEU A 162 77.83 5.46 31.82
C LEU A 162 78.43 4.66 30.66
N GLU A 163 79.58 5.04 30.14
CA GLU A 163 80.29 4.30 29.10
C GLU A 163 80.86 3.01 29.67
N GLU A 164 81.54 3.05 30.81
CA GLU A 164 82.05 1.88 31.54
C GLU A 164 80.92 0.94 31.97
N THR A 165 79.81 1.47 32.49
CA THR A 165 78.63 0.66 32.84
C THR A 165 77.87 0.17 31.62
N LYS A 166 77.83 0.91 30.51
CA LYS A 166 77.29 0.40 29.24
C LYS A 166 78.20 -0.66 28.63
N GLU A 167 79.50 -0.54 28.76
CA GLU A 167 80.46 -1.54 28.28
C GLU A 167 80.43 -2.79 29.14
N ALA A 168 80.41 -2.63 30.47
CA ALA A 168 80.20 -3.73 31.41
C ALA A 168 78.84 -4.38 31.19
N ARG A 169 77.75 -3.61 31.05
CA ARG A 169 76.43 -4.15 30.68
C ARG A 169 76.45 -4.79 29.31
N ARG A 170 77.10 -4.23 28.28
CA ARG A 170 77.21 -4.89 26.97
C ARG A 170 78.02 -6.18 27.05
N GLN A 171 79.01 -6.26 27.92
CA GLN A 171 79.79 -7.49 28.15
C GLN A 171 78.97 -8.50 28.96
N GLU A 172 78.26 -8.08 29.99
CA GLU A 172 77.34 -8.90 30.79
C GLU A 172 76.13 -9.35 29.98
N GLU A 173 75.54 -8.48 29.18
CA GLU A 173 74.47 -8.76 28.22
C GLU A 173 74.99 -9.68 27.12
N ARG A 174 76.20 -9.51 26.59
CA ARG A 174 76.76 -10.50 25.64
C ARG A 174 76.98 -11.85 26.31
N LEU A 175 77.50 -11.89 27.54
CA LEU A 175 77.71 -13.14 28.28
C LEU A 175 76.39 -13.76 28.73
N ALA A 176 75.38 -12.95 29.07
CA ALA A 176 74.05 -13.36 29.47
C ALA A 176 73.23 -13.77 28.25
N GLU A 177 73.33 -13.07 27.12
CA GLU A 177 72.79 -13.46 25.82
C GLU A 177 73.49 -14.71 25.31
N GLU A 178 74.78 -14.93 25.53
CA GLU A 178 75.42 -16.20 25.16
C GLU A 178 74.98 -17.34 26.06
N ARG A 179 74.77 -17.09 27.36
CA ARG A 179 74.20 -18.08 28.30
C ARG A 179 72.72 -18.34 28.03
N GLN A 180 71.95 -17.30 27.75
CA GLN A 180 70.54 -17.35 27.36
C GLN A 180 70.43 -17.99 26.00
N ARG A 181 71.20 -17.61 24.98
CA ARG A 181 71.23 -18.33 23.69
C ARG A 181 71.61 -19.79 23.87
N ARG A 182 72.51 -20.16 24.78
CA ARG A 182 72.78 -21.58 25.06
C ARG A 182 71.58 -22.28 25.72
N GLN A 183 70.99 -21.67 26.75
CA GLN A 183 69.81 -22.18 27.45
C GLN A 183 68.55 -22.16 26.59
N GLU A 184 68.41 -21.18 25.70
CA GLU A 184 67.34 -20.99 24.73
C GLU A 184 67.55 -21.92 23.56
N LEU A 185 68.78 -22.22 23.12
CA LEU A 185 69.01 -23.26 22.12
C LEU A 185 68.74 -24.65 22.70
N GLU A 186 69.07 -24.88 23.97
CA GLU A 186 68.72 -26.13 24.68
C GLU A 186 67.21 -26.22 24.92
N TYR A 187 66.58 -25.15 25.38
CA TYR A 187 65.14 -25.05 25.59
C TYR A 187 64.36 -25.07 24.28
N LEU A 188 64.84 -24.43 23.21
CA LEU A 188 64.24 -24.48 21.88
C LEU A 188 64.40 -25.87 21.28
N LYS A 189 65.50 -26.59 21.52
CA LYS A 189 65.59 -28.00 21.14
C LYS A 189 64.58 -28.85 21.90
N GLU A 190 64.45 -28.66 23.22
CA GLU A 190 63.42 -29.35 24.01
C GLU A 190 61.99 -28.95 23.61
N MET A 191 61.76 -27.69 23.26
CA MET A 191 60.47 -27.19 22.79
C MET A 191 60.20 -27.63 21.35
N ASP A 192 61.21 -27.72 20.51
CA ASP A 192 61.09 -28.21 19.14
C ASP A 192 60.78 -29.70 19.20
N GLU A 193 61.45 -30.49 20.04
CA GLU A 193 61.14 -31.89 20.30
C GLU A 193 59.72 -32.07 20.85
N ARG A 194 59.32 -31.31 21.90
CA ARG A 194 57.94 -31.33 22.42
C ARG A 194 56.93 -30.83 21.38
N SER A 195 57.29 -29.84 20.56
CA SER A 195 56.41 -29.33 19.51
C SER A 195 56.29 -30.31 18.35
N GLU A 196 57.34 -31.07 18.04
CA GLU A 196 57.34 -32.12 17.04
C GLU A 196 56.50 -33.30 17.52
N GLU A 197 56.59 -33.66 18.80
CA GLU A 197 55.70 -34.63 19.44
C GLU A 197 54.25 -34.16 19.43
N VAL A 198 53.98 -32.90 19.78
CA VAL A 198 52.63 -32.32 19.70
C VAL A 198 52.15 -32.22 18.25
N LYS A 199 53.01 -31.84 17.29
CA LYS A 199 52.67 -31.81 15.86
C LYS A 199 52.42 -33.22 15.32
N ARG A 200 53.14 -34.24 15.79
CA ARG A 200 52.86 -35.66 15.46
C ARG A 200 51.51 -36.08 16.02
N LEU A 201 51.24 -35.80 17.31
CA LEU A 201 49.95 -36.08 17.92
C LEU A 201 48.80 -35.30 17.27
N GLN A 202 49.04 -34.07 16.85
CA GLN A 202 48.07 -33.26 16.11
C GLN A 202 47.85 -33.80 14.70
N ARG A 203 48.90 -34.21 13.99
CA ARG A 203 48.77 -34.88 12.68
C ARG A 203 48.01 -36.19 12.82
N GLU A 204 48.31 -37.02 13.81
CA GLU A 204 47.56 -38.24 14.09
C GLU A 204 46.10 -37.94 14.47
N GLN A 205 45.83 -36.87 15.23
CA GLN A 205 44.45 -36.46 15.52
C GLN A 205 43.73 -35.93 14.28
N ILE A 206 44.43 -35.19 13.42
CA ILE A 206 43.88 -34.68 12.16
C ILE A 206 43.60 -35.86 11.22
N GLU A 207 44.52 -36.79 11.05
CA GLU A 207 44.33 -38.01 10.24
C GLU A 207 43.19 -38.88 10.80
N ARG A 208 43.05 -38.99 12.13
CA ARG A 208 41.90 -39.68 12.74
C ARG A 208 40.59 -38.92 12.50
N ARG A 209 40.59 -37.59 12.58
CA ARG A 209 39.42 -36.75 12.28
C ARG A 209 39.05 -36.82 10.80
N GLU A 210 40.02 -36.78 9.92
CA GLU A 210 39.85 -36.95 8.48
C GLU A 210 39.34 -38.35 8.16
N GLY A 211 39.87 -39.40 8.81
CA GLY A 211 39.35 -40.76 8.72
C GLY A 211 37.88 -40.84 9.15
N VAL A 212 37.53 -40.27 10.31
CA VAL A 212 36.14 -40.23 10.80
C VAL A 212 35.24 -39.39 9.88
N LEU A 213 35.74 -38.29 9.31
CA LEU A 213 35.01 -37.47 8.35
C LEU A 213 34.81 -38.20 7.01
N LEU A 214 35.80 -38.93 6.52
CA LEU A 214 35.70 -39.76 5.33
C LEU A 214 34.74 -40.93 5.54
N GLU A 215 34.76 -41.56 6.71
CA GLU A 215 33.79 -42.59 7.09
C GLU A 215 32.38 -42.01 7.23
N ALA A 216 32.23 -40.86 7.88
CA ALA A 216 30.94 -40.18 8.03
C ALA A 216 30.37 -39.75 6.67
N THR A 217 31.20 -39.19 5.79
CA THR A 217 30.78 -38.82 4.42
C THR A 217 30.42 -40.05 3.60
N ARG A 218 31.19 -41.15 3.70
CA ARG A 218 30.82 -42.43 3.08
C ARG A 218 29.48 -42.96 3.61
N MET A 219 29.26 -42.91 4.93
CA MET A 219 27.98 -43.31 5.53
C MET A 219 26.81 -42.44 5.06
N ILE A 220 27.02 -41.13 4.90
CA ILE A 220 26.00 -40.21 4.37
C ILE A 220 25.69 -40.55 2.91
N LEU A 221 26.70 -40.73 2.07
CA LEU A 221 26.53 -41.09 0.66
C LEU A 221 25.84 -42.46 0.50
N ASP A 222 26.22 -43.45 1.31
CA ASP A 222 25.58 -44.77 1.32
C ASP A 222 24.13 -44.68 1.81
N ALA A 223 23.84 -43.83 2.80
CA ALA A 223 22.47 -43.58 3.27
C ALA A 223 21.62 -42.87 2.20
N GLU A 224 22.19 -41.91 1.47
CA GLU A 224 21.53 -41.24 0.35
C GLU A 224 21.28 -42.21 -0.82
N ALA A 225 22.26 -43.05 -1.16
CA ALA A 225 22.09 -44.09 -2.17
C ALA A 225 20.94 -45.05 -1.80
N ARG A 226 20.90 -45.52 -0.55
CA ARG A 226 19.79 -46.35 -0.04
C ARG A 226 18.45 -45.62 -0.03
N LYS A 227 18.42 -44.30 0.18
CA LYS A 227 17.18 -43.51 0.06
C LYS A 227 16.71 -43.45 -1.39
N ARG A 228 17.61 -43.17 -2.33
CA ARG A 228 17.28 -43.16 -3.77
C ARG A 228 16.76 -44.52 -4.24
N GLU A 229 17.43 -45.61 -3.87
CA GLU A 229 16.95 -46.96 -4.21
C GLU A 229 15.56 -47.27 -3.62
N ARG A 230 15.25 -46.76 -2.42
CA ARG A 230 13.92 -46.93 -1.82
C ARG A 230 12.87 -46.08 -2.54
N GLU A 231 13.22 -44.86 -2.92
CA GLU A 231 12.36 -43.96 -3.70
C GLU A 231 12.08 -44.54 -5.08
N GLU A 232 13.08 -45.06 -5.78
CA GLU A 232 12.93 -45.76 -7.06
C GLU A 232 11.98 -46.95 -6.95
N ARG A 233 12.15 -47.80 -5.93
CA ARG A 233 11.22 -48.92 -5.66
C ARG A 233 9.80 -48.45 -5.36
N LEU A 234 9.65 -47.34 -4.63
CA LEU A 234 8.34 -46.74 -4.37
C LEU A 234 7.70 -46.24 -5.67
N PHE A 235 8.47 -45.58 -6.54
CA PHE A 235 8.00 -45.15 -7.85
C PHE A 235 7.57 -46.34 -8.71
N ASP A 236 8.35 -47.42 -8.75
CA ASP A 236 8.00 -48.63 -9.49
C ASP A 236 6.69 -49.24 -8.97
N LEU A 237 6.51 -49.33 -7.65
CA LEU A 237 5.27 -49.82 -7.04
C LEU A 237 4.06 -48.94 -7.41
N VAL A 238 4.20 -47.61 -7.33
CA VAL A 238 3.13 -46.68 -7.70
C VAL A 238 2.80 -46.80 -9.20
N LEU A 239 3.82 -46.95 -10.06
CA LEU A 239 3.61 -47.16 -11.49
C LEU A 239 2.88 -48.47 -11.78
N GLU A 240 3.23 -49.55 -11.09
CA GLU A 240 2.53 -50.84 -11.21
C GLU A 240 1.09 -50.78 -10.68
N GLU A 241 0.83 -50.06 -9.58
CA GLU A 241 -0.53 -49.81 -9.09
C GLU A 241 -1.37 -49.05 -10.13
N ILE A 242 -0.83 -47.97 -10.70
CA ILE A 242 -1.49 -47.22 -11.77
C ILE A 242 -1.78 -48.12 -12.98
N ARG A 243 -0.82 -48.95 -13.41
CA ARG A 243 -1.02 -49.91 -14.50
C ARG A 243 -2.14 -50.90 -14.19
N CYS A 244 -2.16 -51.45 -12.97
CA CYS A 244 -3.21 -52.36 -12.53
C CYS A 244 -4.58 -51.70 -12.51
N GLU A 245 -4.69 -50.47 -11.99
CA GLU A 245 -5.95 -49.71 -11.98
C GLU A 245 -6.47 -49.45 -13.39
N LEU A 246 -5.60 -49.09 -14.34
CA LEU A 246 -5.98 -48.89 -15.74
C LEU A 246 -6.54 -50.19 -16.34
N VAL A 247 -5.87 -51.33 -16.12
CA VAL A 247 -6.34 -52.64 -16.59
C VAL A 247 -7.69 -53.01 -15.96
N ILE A 248 -7.89 -52.73 -14.68
CA ILE A 248 -9.17 -52.97 -13.99
C ILE A 248 -10.27 -52.11 -14.63
N ARG A 249 -10.03 -50.81 -14.84
CA ARG A 249 -10.99 -49.90 -15.48
C ARG A 249 -11.36 -50.36 -16.88
N GLU A 250 -10.39 -50.79 -17.68
CA GLU A 250 -10.64 -51.34 -19.03
C GLU A 250 -11.50 -52.60 -18.97
N ARG A 251 -11.19 -53.53 -18.04
CA ARG A 251 -11.98 -54.75 -17.83
C ARG A 251 -13.41 -54.44 -17.39
N GLU A 252 -13.59 -53.49 -16.49
CA GLU A 252 -14.92 -53.04 -16.06
C GLU A 252 -15.71 -52.43 -17.20
N GLN A 253 -15.10 -51.54 -18.00
CA GLN A 253 -15.74 -50.95 -19.17
C GLN A 253 -16.12 -52.02 -20.20
N ALA A 254 -15.23 -52.98 -20.45
CA ALA A 254 -15.52 -54.12 -21.33
C ALA A 254 -16.68 -54.98 -20.78
N ALA A 255 -16.71 -55.23 -19.47
CA ALA A 255 -17.81 -55.96 -18.82
C ALA A 255 -19.14 -55.19 -18.93
N ARG A 256 -19.14 -53.87 -18.71
CA ARG A 256 -20.33 -53.01 -18.91
C ARG A 256 -20.83 -53.06 -20.34
N ARG A 257 -19.94 -52.92 -21.33
CA ARG A 257 -20.29 -53.05 -22.76
C ARG A 257 -20.86 -54.43 -23.08
N ARG A 258 -20.29 -55.51 -22.52
CA ARG A 258 -20.82 -56.87 -22.68
C ARG A 258 -22.21 -57.04 -22.06
N ARG A 259 -22.47 -56.48 -20.88
CA ARG A 259 -23.79 -56.51 -20.23
C ARG A 259 -24.83 -55.78 -21.07
N MET A 260 -24.54 -54.55 -21.50
CA MET A 260 -25.42 -53.76 -22.37
C MET A 260 -25.73 -54.49 -23.69
N ARG A 261 -24.73 -55.15 -24.31
CA ARG A 261 -24.97 -55.97 -25.51
C ARG A 261 -25.90 -57.16 -25.25
N ARG A 262 -25.77 -57.82 -24.09
CA ARG A 262 -26.65 -58.94 -23.71
C ARG A 262 -28.07 -58.46 -23.43
N GLU A 263 -28.23 -57.34 -22.72
CA GLU A 263 -29.54 -56.73 -22.45
C GLU A 263 -30.24 -56.32 -23.76
N LEU A 264 -29.49 -55.71 -24.69
CA LEU A 264 -30.03 -55.35 -26.00
C LEU A 264 -30.39 -56.60 -26.83
N ALA A 265 -29.56 -57.64 -26.81
CA ALA A 265 -29.87 -58.90 -27.49
C ALA A 265 -31.13 -59.56 -26.91
N ALA A 266 -31.26 -59.65 -25.59
CA ALA A 266 -32.44 -60.19 -24.92
C ALA A 266 -33.70 -59.37 -25.25
N GLY A 267 -33.61 -58.04 -25.24
CA GLY A 267 -34.74 -57.18 -25.62
C GLY A 267 -35.17 -57.35 -27.08
N LEU A 268 -34.22 -57.56 -28.00
CA LEU A 268 -34.53 -57.86 -29.40
C LEU A 268 -35.16 -59.25 -29.57
N GLU A 269 -34.69 -60.26 -28.82
CA GLU A 269 -35.30 -61.59 -28.81
C GLU A 269 -36.74 -61.54 -28.30
N GLU A 270 -36.99 -60.85 -27.19
CA GLU A 270 -38.34 -60.62 -26.66
C GLU A 270 -39.23 -59.89 -27.68
N GLN A 271 -38.70 -58.87 -28.35
CA GLN A 271 -39.44 -58.15 -29.39
C GLN A 271 -39.79 -59.06 -30.57
N ILE A 272 -38.86 -59.90 -31.03
CA ILE A 272 -39.13 -60.88 -32.10
C ILE A 272 -40.25 -61.82 -31.66
N VAL A 273 -40.15 -62.42 -30.47
CA VAL A 273 -41.16 -63.34 -29.94
C VAL A 273 -42.53 -62.66 -29.85
N LEU A 274 -42.61 -61.42 -29.35
CA LEU A 274 -43.86 -60.66 -29.27
C LEU A 274 -44.43 -60.39 -30.67
N THR A 275 -43.59 -59.98 -31.63
CA THR A 275 -44.06 -59.74 -33.00
C THR A 275 -44.56 -61.02 -33.67
N GLU A 276 -43.93 -62.16 -33.42
CA GLU A 276 -44.40 -63.45 -33.91
C GLU A 276 -45.72 -63.88 -33.26
N GLN A 277 -45.87 -63.69 -31.95
CA GLN A 277 -47.12 -63.96 -31.24
C GLN A 277 -48.26 -63.09 -31.77
N CYS A 278 -48.01 -61.80 -32.01
CA CYS A 278 -48.99 -60.92 -32.63
C CYS A 278 -49.38 -61.40 -34.03
N LYS A 279 -48.40 -61.75 -34.88
CA LYS A 279 -48.68 -62.31 -36.21
C LYS A 279 -49.52 -63.59 -36.15
N ARG A 280 -49.25 -64.47 -35.17
CA ARG A 280 -50.06 -65.69 -34.96
C ARG A 280 -51.49 -65.35 -34.56
N ARG A 281 -51.68 -64.43 -33.61
CA ARG A 281 -53.01 -63.98 -33.19
C ARG A 281 -53.79 -63.38 -34.35
N PHE A 282 -53.18 -62.49 -35.14
CA PHE A 282 -53.84 -61.95 -36.33
C PHE A 282 -54.20 -63.04 -37.35
N ALA A 283 -53.32 -64.03 -37.57
CA ALA A 283 -53.63 -65.15 -38.46
C ALA A 283 -54.76 -66.04 -37.91
N GLU A 284 -54.87 -66.21 -36.60
CA GLU A 284 -55.97 -66.93 -35.95
C GLU A 284 -57.29 -66.14 -36.05
N GLU A 285 -57.26 -64.82 -35.81
CA GLU A 285 -58.40 -63.92 -35.97
C GLU A 285 -58.88 -63.90 -37.43
N ASP A 286 -57.97 -63.79 -38.40
CA ASP A 286 -58.30 -63.84 -39.83
C ASP A 286 -58.91 -65.18 -40.23
N ARG A 287 -58.41 -66.30 -39.69
CA ARG A 287 -59.00 -67.63 -39.92
C ARG A 287 -60.39 -67.74 -39.31
N ALA A 288 -60.56 -67.32 -38.06
CA ALA A 288 -61.87 -67.32 -37.40
C ALA A 288 -62.88 -66.45 -38.15
N TRP A 289 -62.45 -65.28 -38.61
CA TRP A 289 -63.25 -64.38 -39.45
C TRP A 289 -63.63 -65.04 -40.78
N ALA A 290 -62.68 -65.70 -41.46
CA ALA A 290 -62.96 -66.42 -42.70
C ALA A 290 -63.94 -67.58 -42.49
N GLU A 291 -63.81 -68.33 -41.39
CA GLU A 291 -64.74 -69.40 -41.02
C GLU A 291 -66.15 -68.87 -40.74
N ASP A 292 -66.28 -67.75 -40.01
CA ASP A 292 -67.57 -67.12 -39.74
C ASP A 292 -68.22 -66.55 -41.01
N VAL A 293 -67.43 -65.98 -41.93
CA VAL A 293 -67.92 -65.54 -43.25
C VAL A 293 -68.40 -66.73 -44.07
N MET A 294 -67.63 -67.82 -44.12
CA MET A 294 -68.03 -69.06 -44.80
C MET A 294 -69.28 -69.66 -44.18
N ARG A 295 -69.41 -69.65 -42.85
CA ARG A 295 -70.61 -70.11 -42.13
C ARG A 295 -71.84 -69.31 -42.55
N LYS A 296 -71.74 -67.98 -42.58
CA LYS A 296 -72.83 -67.10 -43.04
C LYS A 296 -73.22 -67.37 -44.49
N ILE A 297 -72.24 -67.51 -45.40
CA ILE A 297 -72.52 -67.85 -46.80
C ILE A 297 -73.26 -69.19 -46.91
N MET A 298 -72.83 -70.20 -46.17
CA MET A 298 -73.48 -71.52 -46.16
C MET A 298 -74.89 -71.47 -45.57
N GLU A 299 -75.11 -70.66 -44.52
CA GLU A 299 -76.44 -70.42 -43.94
C GLU A 299 -77.36 -69.70 -44.94
N ASP A 300 -76.87 -68.66 -45.62
CA ASP A 300 -77.60 -67.93 -46.65
C ASP A 300 -77.93 -68.83 -47.85
N GLU A 301 -77.00 -69.69 -48.30
CA GLU A 301 -77.25 -70.67 -49.34
C GLU A 301 -78.32 -71.70 -48.94
N ARG A 302 -78.28 -72.19 -47.69
CA ARG A 302 -79.30 -73.10 -47.16
C ARG A 302 -80.67 -72.43 -47.12
N LEU A 303 -80.73 -71.18 -46.65
CA LEU A 303 -81.97 -70.38 -46.65
C LEU A 303 -82.47 -70.14 -48.07
N ALA A 304 -81.58 -69.83 -49.03
CA ALA A 304 -81.92 -69.67 -50.44
C ALA A 304 -82.48 -70.98 -51.05
N ARG A 305 -81.89 -72.15 -50.73
CA ARG A 305 -82.42 -73.46 -51.17
C ARG A 305 -83.79 -73.76 -50.56
N CYS A 306 -83.96 -73.58 -49.24
CA CYS A 306 -85.24 -73.78 -48.55
C CYS A 306 -86.34 -72.85 -49.11
N THR A 307 -86.02 -71.58 -49.36
CA THR A 307 -86.98 -70.64 -49.96
C THR A 307 -87.31 -71.00 -51.42
N ALA A 308 -86.34 -71.48 -52.20
CA ALA A 308 -86.58 -71.98 -53.56
C ALA A 308 -87.46 -73.25 -53.57
N GLU A 309 -87.21 -74.20 -52.67
CA GLU A 309 -88.04 -75.40 -52.50
C GLU A 309 -89.46 -75.07 -52.04
N ALA A 310 -89.61 -74.14 -51.09
CA ALA A 310 -90.92 -73.66 -50.65
C ALA A 310 -91.71 -73.04 -51.82
N ARG A 311 -91.06 -72.19 -52.63
CA ARG A 311 -91.67 -71.65 -53.87
C ARG A 311 -92.05 -72.74 -54.86
N ARG A 312 -91.24 -73.80 -55.02
CA ARG A 312 -91.56 -74.94 -55.90
C ARG A 312 -92.77 -75.73 -55.39
N ARG A 313 -92.80 -76.09 -54.10
CA ARG A 313 -93.93 -76.79 -53.47
C ARG A 313 -95.22 -75.99 -53.62
N MET A 314 -95.16 -74.69 -53.37
CA MET A 314 -96.29 -73.78 -53.53
C MET A 314 -96.80 -73.75 -54.99
N ARG A 315 -95.90 -73.67 -55.98
CA ARG A 315 -96.28 -73.73 -57.40
C ARG A 315 -96.94 -75.06 -57.79
N VAL A 316 -96.45 -76.18 -57.25
CA VAL A 316 -97.06 -77.50 -57.49
C VAL A 316 -98.45 -77.58 -56.87
N GLN A 317 -98.62 -77.10 -55.63
CA GLN A 317 -99.93 -77.01 -54.99
C GLN A 317 -100.90 -76.14 -55.81
N TYR A 318 -100.49 -74.92 -56.19
CA TYR A 318 -101.32 -74.07 -57.05
C TYR A 318 -101.70 -74.75 -58.36
N ARG A 319 -100.78 -75.52 -58.99
CA ARG A 319 -101.08 -76.27 -60.20
C ARG A 319 -102.10 -77.38 -59.94
N GLN A 320 -101.96 -78.14 -58.87
CA GLN A 320 -102.91 -79.20 -58.49
C GLN A 320 -104.30 -78.62 -58.19
N ASP A 321 -104.35 -77.50 -57.47
CA ASP A 321 -105.60 -76.80 -57.17
C ASP A 321 -106.30 -76.32 -58.44
N LEU A 322 -105.54 -75.79 -59.41
CA LEU A 322 -106.07 -75.42 -60.73
C LEU A 322 -106.56 -76.64 -61.53
N GLU A 323 -105.81 -77.74 -61.54
CA GLU A 323 -106.21 -78.99 -62.21
C GLU A 323 -107.50 -79.56 -61.59
N ASN A 324 -107.62 -79.53 -60.25
CA ASN A 324 -108.82 -79.94 -59.53
C ASN A 324 -110.03 -79.05 -59.86
N LEU A 325 -109.86 -77.73 -59.91
CA LEU A 325 -110.92 -76.80 -60.32
C LEU A 325 -111.38 -77.05 -61.76
N ILE A 326 -110.44 -77.30 -62.68
CA ILE A 326 -110.78 -77.64 -64.07
C ILE A 326 -111.52 -78.98 -64.13
N ALA A 327 -111.07 -80.00 -63.40
CA ALA A 327 -111.71 -81.31 -63.35
C ALA A 327 -113.12 -81.24 -62.74
N GLN A 328 -113.31 -80.46 -61.67
CA GLN A 328 -114.63 -80.20 -61.10
C GLN A 328 -115.55 -79.52 -62.13
N ARG A 329 -115.06 -78.50 -62.85
CA ARG A 329 -115.82 -77.84 -63.90
C ARG A 329 -116.20 -78.78 -65.05
N ARG A 330 -115.32 -79.72 -65.41
CA ARG A 330 -115.61 -80.76 -66.41
C ARG A 330 -116.68 -81.74 -65.92
N ARG A 331 -116.56 -82.23 -64.68
CA ARG A 331 -117.58 -83.11 -64.07
C ARG A 331 -118.95 -82.47 -64.02
N ILE A 332 -119.03 -81.17 -63.67
CA ILE A 332 -120.29 -80.43 -63.67
C ILE A 332 -120.88 -80.40 -65.09
N ARG A 333 -120.08 -80.08 -66.12
CA ARG A 333 -120.54 -80.10 -67.52
C ARG A 333 -120.97 -81.50 -67.98
N GLU A 334 -120.23 -82.54 -67.63
CA GLU A 334 -120.59 -83.93 -67.96
C GLU A 334 -121.92 -84.33 -67.32
N GLN A 335 -122.16 -83.95 -66.07
CA GLN A 335 -123.44 -84.16 -65.39
C GLN A 335 -124.58 -83.37 -66.04
N GLU A 336 -124.34 -82.14 -66.49
CA GLU A 336 -125.31 -81.34 -67.23
C GLU A 336 -125.66 -81.99 -68.58
N ILE A 337 -124.65 -82.49 -69.32
CA ILE A 337 -124.85 -83.21 -70.58
C ILE A 337 -125.63 -84.50 -70.35
N ALA A 338 -125.27 -85.30 -69.34
CA ALA A 338 -125.96 -86.54 -69.01
C ALA A 338 -127.45 -86.30 -68.70
N LYS A 339 -127.77 -85.25 -67.93
CA LYS A 339 -129.16 -84.86 -67.67
C LYS A 339 -129.92 -84.48 -68.95
N MET A 340 -129.27 -83.77 -69.88
CA MET A 340 -129.88 -83.44 -71.18
C MET A 340 -130.10 -84.70 -72.03
N GLU A 341 -129.17 -85.65 -72.05
CA GLU A 341 -129.34 -86.92 -72.78
C GLU A 341 -130.47 -87.78 -72.21
N GLU A 342 -130.61 -87.82 -70.88
CA GLU A 342 -131.72 -88.51 -70.22
C GLU A 342 -133.06 -87.91 -70.62
N SER A 343 -133.20 -86.58 -70.62
CA SER A 343 -134.43 -85.93 -71.09
C SER A 343 -134.76 -86.26 -72.56
N ILE A 344 -133.75 -86.32 -73.44
CA ILE A 344 -133.95 -86.68 -74.85
C ILE A 344 -134.42 -88.14 -74.99
N ARG A 345 -133.87 -89.07 -74.20
CA ARG A 345 -134.28 -90.49 -74.24
C ARG A 345 -135.71 -90.68 -73.73
N GLU A 346 -136.12 -89.91 -72.74
CA GLU A 346 -137.50 -89.93 -72.24
C GLU A 346 -138.50 -89.41 -73.29
N GLU A 347 -138.17 -88.31 -73.97
CA GLU A 347 -138.97 -87.78 -75.09
C GLU A 347 -139.11 -88.81 -76.22
N GLN A 348 -138.01 -89.51 -76.58
CA GLN A 348 -138.04 -90.56 -77.60
C GLN A 348 -138.91 -91.77 -77.20
N ARG A 349 -138.91 -92.16 -75.93
CA ARG A 349 -139.76 -93.26 -75.43
C ARG A 349 -141.24 -92.91 -75.50
N LEU A 350 -141.61 -91.67 -75.15
CA LEU A 350 -142.99 -91.20 -75.26
C LEU A 350 -143.46 -91.18 -76.71
N ALA A 351 -142.63 -90.72 -77.65
CA ALA A 351 -142.95 -90.70 -79.07
C ALA A 351 -143.19 -92.10 -79.67
N LEU A 352 -142.43 -93.11 -79.23
CA LEU A 352 -142.62 -94.50 -79.69
C LEU A 352 -143.95 -95.10 -79.21
N LEU A 353 -144.35 -94.85 -77.96
CA LEU A 353 -145.61 -95.34 -77.41
C LEU A 353 -146.84 -94.72 -78.12
N GLU A 354 -146.78 -93.43 -78.48
CA GLU A 354 -147.84 -92.79 -79.26
C GLU A 354 -147.98 -93.40 -80.66
N ALA A 355 -146.85 -93.74 -81.31
CA ALA A 355 -146.83 -94.36 -82.62
C ALA A 355 -147.42 -95.80 -82.62
N GLU A 356 -147.24 -96.56 -81.54
CA GLU A 356 -147.80 -97.91 -81.39
C GLU A 356 -149.32 -97.89 -81.17
N CYS A 357 -149.82 -97.00 -80.31
CA CYS A 357 -151.27 -96.82 -80.11
C CYS A 357 -152.00 -96.45 -81.41
N ALA A 358 -151.41 -95.59 -82.25
CA ALA A 358 -152.00 -95.21 -83.53
C ALA A 358 -152.10 -96.39 -84.51
N LYS A 359 -151.12 -97.31 -84.51
CA LYS A 359 -151.13 -98.52 -85.36
C LYS A 359 -152.20 -99.52 -84.92
N GLU A 360 -152.41 -99.70 -83.61
CA GLU A 360 -153.43 -100.63 -83.10
C GLU A 360 -154.86 -100.15 -83.36
N GLN A 361 -155.15 -98.85 -83.19
CA GLN A 361 -156.45 -98.28 -83.51
C GLN A 361 -156.77 -98.44 -85.01
N ARG A 362 -155.77 -98.23 -85.86
CA ARG A 362 -155.88 -98.36 -87.31
C ARG A 362 -156.15 -99.82 -87.74
N ARG A 363 -155.49 -100.80 -87.10
CA ARG A 363 -155.75 -102.24 -87.32
C ARG A 363 -157.15 -102.67 -86.88
N ARG A 364 -157.65 -102.19 -85.73
CA ARG A 364 -159.02 -102.51 -85.24
C ARG A 364 -160.12 -102.00 -86.17
N LEU A 365 -159.95 -100.81 -86.74
CA LEU A 365 -160.90 -100.25 -87.70
C LEU A 365 -160.96 -101.07 -89.00
N LEU A 366 -159.82 -101.62 -89.45
CA LEU A 366 -159.75 -102.42 -90.67
C LEU A 366 -160.39 -103.80 -90.52
N THR A 367 -160.28 -104.47 -89.38
CA THR A 367 -160.90 -105.81 -89.17
C THR A 367 -162.42 -105.76 -89.02
N VAL A 368 -162.98 -104.72 -88.41
CA VAL A 368 -164.44 -104.59 -88.22
C VAL A 368 -165.16 -104.34 -89.53
N HIS A 369 -164.56 -103.59 -90.45
CA HIS A 369 -165.22 -103.15 -91.68
C HIS A 369 -164.72 -103.87 -92.96
N ALA A 370 -163.84 -104.87 -92.83
CA ALA A 370 -163.24 -105.57 -93.97
C ALA A 370 -164.26 -106.22 -94.91
N ALA A 371 -165.34 -106.82 -94.37
CA ALA A 371 -166.34 -107.53 -95.16
C ALA A 371 -167.23 -106.60 -96.01
N ASP A 372 -167.48 -105.38 -95.55
CA ASP A 372 -168.43 -104.44 -96.19
C ASP A 372 -167.75 -103.48 -97.18
N ILE A 373 -166.47 -103.16 -96.99
CA ILE A 373 -165.77 -102.12 -97.79
C ILE A 373 -164.77 -102.74 -98.80
N ALA A 374 -164.59 -104.06 -98.82
CA ALA A 374 -163.68 -104.75 -99.74
C ALA A 374 -163.75 -104.31 -101.22
N PRO A 375 -164.93 -104.00 -101.82
CA PRO A 375 -164.98 -103.53 -103.21
C PRO A 375 -164.69 -102.03 -103.42
N PHE A 376 -164.56 -101.20 -102.36
CA PHE A 376 -164.46 -99.74 -102.48
C PHE A 376 -163.18 -99.11 -101.92
N VAL A 377 -162.29 -99.87 -101.25
CA VAL A 377 -161.04 -99.33 -100.68
C VAL A 377 -159.92 -99.26 -101.73
N ASN A 378 -159.28 -98.09 -101.82
CA ASN A 378 -158.12 -97.87 -102.68
C ASN A 378 -156.88 -98.60 -102.13
N ARG A 379 -156.52 -99.73 -102.74
CA ARG A 379 -155.45 -100.63 -102.29
C ARG A 379 -154.07 -99.98 -102.17
N ALA A 380 -153.85 -98.83 -102.83
CA ALA A 380 -152.59 -98.09 -102.76
C ALA A 380 -152.32 -97.40 -101.41
N ALA A 381 -153.35 -97.12 -100.59
CA ALA A 381 -153.22 -96.39 -99.32
C ALA A 381 -153.00 -97.29 -98.08
N LEU A 382 -153.00 -98.61 -98.27
CA LEU A 382 -152.84 -99.61 -97.20
C LEU A 382 -151.38 -100.09 -97.10
N THR A 383 -150.90 -100.30 -95.87
CA THR A 383 -149.59 -100.91 -95.60
C THR A 383 -149.61 -102.42 -95.90
N ALA A 384 -148.43 -103.01 -96.12
CA ALA A 384 -148.32 -104.42 -96.58
C ALA A 384 -149.02 -105.42 -95.64
N GLU A 385 -149.07 -105.14 -94.34
CA GLU A 385 -149.77 -105.95 -93.34
C GLU A 385 -151.30 -105.76 -93.40
N GLU A 386 -151.78 -104.54 -93.64
CA GLU A 386 -153.20 -104.23 -93.77
C GLU A 386 -153.81 -104.82 -95.06
N ARG A 387 -152.99 -105.00 -96.11
CA ARG A 387 -153.39 -105.71 -97.34
C ARG A 387 -153.57 -107.21 -97.12
N ARG A 388 -152.69 -107.84 -96.32
CA ARG A 388 -152.80 -109.28 -95.99
C ARG A 388 -154.10 -109.63 -95.26
N ILE A 389 -154.57 -108.77 -94.37
CA ILE A 389 -155.84 -108.98 -93.64
C ILE A 389 -157.06 -108.90 -94.59
N LEU A 390 -156.99 -108.07 -95.64
CA LEU A 390 -158.03 -107.99 -96.68
C LEU A 390 -157.94 -109.14 -97.70
N ASP A 391 -156.75 -109.65 -97.98
CA ASP A 391 -156.53 -110.75 -98.93
C ASP A 391 -156.83 -112.13 -98.30
N GLU A 392 -156.61 -112.33 -96.99
CA GLU A 392 -156.98 -113.55 -96.25
C GLU A 392 -158.50 -113.80 -96.19
N SER A 393 -159.32 -112.78 -96.42
CA SER A 393 -160.79 -112.90 -96.52
C SER A 393 -161.28 -113.14 -97.95
N SER A 394 -160.41 -113.15 -98.97
CA SER A 394 -160.81 -113.29 -100.38
C SER A 394 -159.81 -114.05 -101.26
N LYS A 395 -159.85 -115.40 -101.17
CA LYS A 395 -159.49 -116.45 -102.18
C LYS A 395 -158.29 -117.37 -101.87
N GLU A 396 -158.62 -118.66 -101.90
CA GLU A 396 -157.77 -119.84 -102.13
C GLU A 396 -157.08 -119.81 -103.52
N ASN A 397 -155.80 -120.25 -103.58
CA ASN A 397 -154.95 -120.62 -104.74
C ASN A 397 -154.70 -119.56 -105.86
N PRO A 398 -153.58 -119.59 -106.64
CA PRO A 398 -152.24 -120.19 -106.48
C PRO A 398 -151.03 -119.26 -106.94
N ASP A 399 -149.80 -119.78 -106.74
CA ASP A 399 -148.52 -119.68 -107.50
C ASP A 399 -147.67 -118.41 -107.83
N SER A 400 -146.39 -118.50 -107.39
CA SER A 400 -145.08 -118.20 -108.05
C SER A 400 -144.55 -116.76 -108.31
N GLY A 401 -143.29 -116.51 -107.85
CA GLY A 401 -142.19 -115.96 -108.68
C GLY A 401 -141.58 -114.56 -108.40
N ASN A 402 -140.22 -114.50 -108.44
CA ASN A 402 -139.30 -113.36 -108.76
C ASN A 402 -138.99 -112.25 -107.71
N VAL A 403 -137.87 -111.50 -107.68
CA VAL A 403 -136.44 -111.49 -108.15
C VAL A 403 -135.91 -110.07 -107.75
N VAL A 404 -134.84 -109.92 -106.93
CA VAL A 404 -133.46 -109.41 -107.23
C VAL A 404 -133.19 -107.88 -107.15
N ASP A 405 -132.00 -107.58 -106.57
CA ASP A 405 -131.04 -106.43 -106.70
C ASP A 405 -131.26 -105.01 -106.15
N ALA A 406 -130.21 -104.50 -105.47
CA ALA A 406 -129.31 -103.41 -105.94
C ALA A 406 -128.83 -102.42 -104.84
N ALA A 407 -127.49 -102.35 -104.68
CA ALA A 407 -126.58 -101.18 -104.62
C ALA A 407 -126.82 -99.93 -103.73
N GLY A 408 -125.68 -99.34 -103.30
CA GLY A 408 -125.52 -97.92 -102.90
C GLY A 408 -124.58 -97.76 -101.69
N GLU A 409 -123.28 -97.49 -101.83
CA GLU A 409 -122.58 -96.21 -102.09
C GLU A 409 -122.66 -95.11 -101.00
N GLY A 410 -121.48 -94.60 -100.64
CA GLY A 410 -121.21 -93.20 -100.28
C GLY A 410 -120.96 -92.91 -98.79
N ASN A 411 -120.20 -91.90 -98.37
CA ASN A 411 -119.21 -90.99 -98.96
C ASN A 411 -118.81 -89.99 -97.84
N LEU A 412 -117.60 -89.41 -97.90
CA LEU A 412 -117.23 -88.06 -97.40
C LEU A 412 -117.21 -87.84 -95.86
N ARG A 413 -116.33 -87.06 -95.23
CA ARG A 413 -115.82 -85.73 -95.60
C ARG A 413 -114.73 -85.27 -94.59
N THR A 414 -113.63 -84.68 -95.10
CA THR A 414 -113.00 -83.37 -94.75
C THR A 414 -112.65 -83.02 -93.29
N ASP A 415 -111.68 -82.18 -92.93
CA ASP A 415 -110.58 -81.39 -93.56
C ASP A 415 -109.83 -80.72 -92.37
N ASP A 416 -108.61 -80.21 -92.63
CA ASP A 416 -108.06 -78.92 -92.13
C ASP A 416 -107.87 -78.66 -90.61
N GLU A 417 -106.94 -77.84 -90.11
CA GLU A 417 -106.01 -76.85 -90.66
C GLU A 417 -105.00 -76.43 -89.56
N GLY A 418 -103.87 -75.81 -89.96
CA GLY A 418 -103.31 -74.63 -89.27
C GLY A 418 -102.20 -74.90 -88.23
N MET A 419 -100.90 -74.71 -88.47
CA MET A 419 -100.15 -73.45 -88.72
C MET A 419 -100.43 -72.29 -87.75
N ARG A 420 -99.40 -71.89 -86.96
CA ARG A 420 -98.73 -70.55 -86.92
C ARG A 420 -97.93 -70.38 -85.61
N ARG A 421 -96.63 -70.04 -85.70
CA ARG A 421 -95.95 -68.75 -85.35
C ARG A 421 -96.08 -68.39 -83.85
N THR A 422 -95.06 -68.01 -83.09
CA THR A 422 -93.80 -67.27 -83.31
C THR A 422 -92.79 -67.66 -82.24
#